data_AF-A0A4E0R5X8-F1
#
_entry.id   AF-A0A4E0R5X8-F1
#
_cell.length_a   1.000
_cell.length_b   1.000
_cell.length_c   1.000
_cell.angle_alpha   90.00
_cell.angle_beta   90.00
_cell.angle_gamma   90.00
#
_symmetry.space_group_name_H-M   'P 1'
#
loop_
_entity.id
_entity.type
_entity.pdbx_description
1 polymer ?
#
loop_
_entity_poly.entity_id
_entity_poly.type
_entity_poly.pdbx_seq_one_letter_code
_entity_poly.pdbx_strand_id
1 'polypeptide(L)'
;MSGDRELHVMEWPRSNIAQSMCIMDVTVTCPNFVDMDMFNYWIQGFSVAQTCSVLISDPSVEEFSITANMLTSHVRDHFTQFALIESGLRHPESFLQACAYRQLPITTRKQLVQKYYSIDEHLLRELVGRKLSAKTRRDLSEIAERCDLRVRSCKRQFDNLLCVARRTEDLPGRLVDNIKTHFLLPDWLCECYAAVVFILTNRFDVQKRSLAYITFGDLVYCAGQLMSQWTTLVRDTRGDASATVDLDLQFFHDLREIKPLAEKKDYLDKHKT
;
A
#
# COMPACT_ATOMS: atom_id res chain seq x y z
N MET A 1 -41.66 35.84 -53.60
CA MET A 1 -40.37 35.29 -54.07
C MET A 1 -39.75 34.56 -52.90
N SER A 2 -40.16 33.31 -52.71
CA SER A 2 -39.73 32.44 -51.61
C SER A 2 -38.59 31.58 -52.14
N GLY A 3 -37.40 31.71 -51.56
CA GLY A 3 -36.24 30.90 -51.91
C GLY A 3 -36.09 29.77 -50.90
N ASP A 4 -36.61 28.59 -51.25
CA ASP A 4 -36.27 27.35 -50.56
C ASP A 4 -34.81 27.02 -50.84
N ARG A 5 -33.97 27.04 -49.80
CA ARG A 5 -32.65 26.40 -49.84
C ARG A 5 -32.84 24.97 -49.33
N GLU A 6 -32.89 24.02 -50.25
CA GLU A 6 -32.74 22.61 -49.92
C GLU A 6 -31.38 22.39 -49.22
N LEU A 7 -31.43 21.87 -48.00
CA LEU A 7 -30.25 21.39 -47.28
C LEU A 7 -29.74 20.14 -48.01
N HIS A 8 -28.62 20.29 -48.70
CA HIS A 8 -27.92 19.19 -49.34
C HIS A 8 -27.42 18.22 -48.26
N VAL A 9 -28.16 17.14 -48.03
CA VAL A 9 -27.71 16.04 -47.17
C VAL A 9 -26.52 15.40 -47.88
N MET A 10 -25.37 15.41 -47.20
CA MET A 10 -24.16 14.76 -47.68
C MET A 10 -24.37 13.26 -47.60
N GLU A 11 -24.63 12.61 -48.74
CA GLU A 11 -24.69 11.16 -48.82
C GLU A 11 -23.28 10.59 -48.62
N TRP A 12 -23.07 9.94 -47.48
CA TRP A 12 -21.86 9.16 -47.23
C TRP A 12 -21.83 7.96 -48.18
N PRO A 13 -20.68 7.64 -48.78
CA PRO A 13 -20.58 6.50 -49.68
C PRO A 13 -20.83 5.23 -48.87
N ARG A 14 -21.95 4.54 -49.16
CA ARG A 14 -22.23 3.20 -48.63
C ARG A 14 -21.27 2.23 -49.31
N SER A 15 -20.08 2.10 -48.76
CA SER A 15 -19.16 1.03 -49.12
C SER A 15 -19.83 -0.30 -48.78
N ASN A 16 -19.86 -1.19 -49.77
CA ASN A 16 -20.40 -2.54 -49.68
C ASN A 16 -19.40 -3.39 -48.88
N ILE A 17 -19.28 -3.11 -47.59
CA ILE A 17 -18.46 -3.88 -46.65
C ILE A 17 -19.33 -5.08 -46.29
N ALA A 18 -18.94 -6.28 -46.74
CA ALA A 18 -19.44 -7.53 -46.18
C ALA A 18 -19.48 -7.38 -44.67
N GLN A 19 -20.63 -7.61 -44.03
CA GLN A 19 -20.84 -7.41 -42.59
C GLN A 19 -19.91 -8.34 -41.78
N SER A 20 -18.62 -7.99 -41.71
CA SER A 20 -17.70 -8.48 -40.72
C SER A 20 -18.15 -7.85 -39.42
N MET A 21 -18.87 -8.62 -38.62
CA MET A 21 -19.27 -8.24 -37.28
C MET A 21 -18.01 -7.85 -36.49
N CYS A 22 -17.80 -6.54 -36.33
CA CYS A 22 -16.72 -6.02 -35.50
C CYS A 22 -17.23 -6.01 -34.06
N ILE A 23 -16.73 -6.93 -33.24
CA ILE A 23 -16.98 -6.90 -31.80
C ILE A 23 -16.02 -5.86 -31.21
N MET A 24 -16.57 -4.76 -30.73
CA MET A 24 -15.83 -3.71 -30.02
C MET A 24 -16.12 -3.85 -28.53
N ASP A 25 -15.08 -4.18 -27.75
CA ASP A 25 -15.16 -4.13 -26.28
C ASP A 25 -15.04 -2.66 -25.85
N VAL A 26 -16.03 -2.17 -25.11
CA VAL A 26 -16.10 -0.79 -24.62
C VAL A 26 -16.07 -0.82 -23.10
N THR A 27 -14.97 -0.37 -22.51
CA THR A 27 -14.83 -0.24 -21.06
C THR A 27 -15.03 1.20 -20.62
N VAL A 28 -15.89 1.44 -19.62
CA VAL A 28 -16.09 2.78 -19.04
C VAL A 28 -14.88 3.13 -18.15
N THR A 29 -14.12 4.15 -18.55
CA THR A 29 -12.87 4.54 -17.90
C THR A 29 -13.06 5.44 -16.68
N CYS A 30 -14.27 5.99 -16.49
CA CYS A 30 -14.59 6.89 -15.38
C CYS A 30 -15.83 6.38 -14.62
N PRO A 31 -15.67 5.44 -13.68
CA PRO A 31 -16.79 4.95 -12.88
C PRO A 31 -17.27 6.02 -11.90
N ASN A 32 -18.58 6.14 -11.75
CA ASN A 32 -19.23 6.78 -10.60
C ASN A 32 -19.35 5.83 -9.40
N PHE A 33 -19.17 4.52 -9.62
CA PHE A 33 -19.26 3.46 -8.62
C PHE A 33 -18.12 2.46 -8.78
N VAL A 34 -17.54 2.00 -7.66
CA VAL A 34 -16.50 0.98 -7.66
C VAL A 34 -16.97 -0.20 -6.82
N ASP A 35 -17.00 -1.38 -7.45
CA ASP A 35 -17.19 -2.64 -6.76
C ASP A 35 -15.95 -2.96 -5.90
N MET A 36 -16.13 -2.87 -4.58
CA MET A 36 -15.04 -3.08 -3.63
C MET A 36 -14.62 -4.53 -3.49
N ASP A 37 -15.51 -5.49 -3.77
CA ASP A 37 -15.17 -6.91 -3.69
C ASP A 37 -14.37 -7.33 -4.92
N MET A 38 -14.75 -6.83 -6.09
CA MET A 38 -13.94 -6.96 -7.30
C MET A 38 -12.57 -6.32 -7.12
N PHE A 39 -12.51 -5.15 -6.47
CA PHE A 39 -11.24 -4.50 -6.14
C PHE A 39 -10.41 -5.36 -5.17
N ASN A 40 -11.04 -5.98 -4.15
CA ASN A 40 -10.38 -6.89 -3.22
C ASN A 40 -9.75 -8.09 -3.94
N TYR A 41 -10.46 -8.74 -4.87
CA TYR A 41 -9.89 -9.84 -5.66
C TYR A 41 -8.70 -9.39 -6.50
N TRP A 42 -8.81 -8.20 -7.11
CA TRP A 42 -7.75 -7.64 -7.93
C TRP A 42 -6.48 -7.32 -7.12
N ILE A 43 -6.60 -6.66 -5.95
CA ILE A 43 -5.44 -6.36 -5.08
C ILE A 43 -4.82 -7.62 -4.46
N GLN A 44 -5.65 -8.64 -4.19
CA GLN A 44 -5.18 -9.96 -3.75
C GLN A 44 -4.47 -10.72 -4.87
N GLY A 45 -4.54 -10.23 -6.11
CA GLY A 45 -3.80 -10.75 -7.24
C GLY A 45 -4.50 -11.90 -7.98
N PHE A 46 -5.80 -12.07 -7.80
CA PHE A 46 -6.58 -13.06 -8.56
C PHE A 46 -6.50 -12.77 -10.05
N SER A 47 -6.54 -13.83 -10.86
CA SER A 47 -6.76 -13.70 -12.30
C SER A 47 -8.25 -13.54 -12.61
N VAL A 48 -8.56 -13.10 -13.83
CA VAL A 48 -9.96 -13.03 -14.32
C VAL A 48 -10.63 -14.39 -14.19
N ALA A 49 -9.96 -15.47 -14.61
CA ALA A 49 -10.49 -16.83 -14.52
C ALA A 49 -10.75 -17.27 -13.06
N GLN A 50 -9.80 -17.02 -12.15
CA GLN A 50 -9.96 -17.37 -10.74
C GLN A 50 -11.12 -16.61 -10.09
N THR A 51 -11.27 -15.32 -10.42
CA THR A 51 -12.35 -14.50 -9.90
C THR A 51 -13.70 -14.97 -10.44
N CYS A 52 -13.78 -15.31 -11.74
CA CYS A 52 -14.97 -15.91 -12.32
C CYS A 52 -15.35 -17.22 -11.61
N SER A 53 -14.39 -18.10 -11.31
CA SER A 53 -14.66 -19.35 -10.58
C SER A 53 -15.27 -19.12 -9.19
N VAL A 54 -14.88 -18.04 -8.50
CA VAL A 54 -15.48 -17.66 -7.21
C VAL A 54 -16.90 -17.13 -7.43
N LEU A 55 -17.08 -16.21 -8.39
CA LEU A 55 -18.37 -15.58 -8.65
C LEU A 55 -19.43 -16.51 -9.25
N ILE A 56 -19.04 -17.61 -9.91
CA ILE A 56 -20.00 -18.61 -10.42
C ILE A 56 -20.85 -19.21 -9.29
N SER A 57 -20.31 -19.28 -8.06
CA SER A 57 -21.06 -19.77 -6.91
C SER A 57 -22.02 -18.73 -6.29
N ASP A 58 -22.05 -17.51 -6.83
CA ASP A 58 -22.95 -16.46 -6.36
C ASP A 58 -24.40 -16.73 -6.84
N PRO A 59 -25.40 -16.76 -5.94
CA PRO A 59 -26.81 -16.98 -6.30
C PRO A 59 -27.33 -16.03 -7.40
N SER A 60 -26.78 -14.82 -7.48
CA SER A 60 -27.18 -13.83 -8.49
C SER A 60 -26.85 -14.26 -9.93
N VAL A 61 -25.82 -15.10 -10.13
CA VAL A 61 -25.46 -15.59 -11.46
C VAL A 61 -26.56 -16.48 -12.03
N GLU A 62 -27.14 -17.34 -11.18
CA GLU A 62 -28.28 -18.18 -11.55
C GLU A 62 -29.57 -17.35 -11.68
N GLU A 63 -29.82 -16.44 -10.73
CA GLU A 63 -31.01 -15.57 -10.71
C GLU A 63 -31.13 -14.72 -11.99
N PHE A 64 -30.03 -14.13 -12.46
CA PHE A 64 -29.99 -13.27 -13.64
C PHE A 64 -29.58 -14.00 -14.92
N SER A 65 -29.44 -15.33 -14.88
CA SER A 65 -29.02 -16.15 -16.04
C SER A 65 -27.74 -15.63 -16.71
N ILE A 66 -26.75 -15.22 -15.91
CA ILE A 66 -25.50 -14.64 -16.40
C ILE A 66 -24.66 -15.74 -17.06
N THR A 67 -24.35 -15.57 -18.35
CA THR A 67 -23.49 -16.53 -19.06
C THR A 67 -22.03 -16.40 -18.62
N ALA A 68 -21.26 -17.48 -18.74
CA ALA A 68 -19.82 -17.48 -18.41
C ALA A 68 -19.02 -16.41 -19.18
N ASN A 69 -19.42 -16.13 -20.43
CA ASN A 69 -18.80 -15.09 -21.25
C ASN A 69 -19.11 -13.69 -20.70
N MET A 70 -20.36 -13.43 -20.32
CA MET A 70 -20.76 -12.16 -19.69
C MET A 70 -20.02 -11.93 -18.38
N LEU A 71 -19.90 -12.97 -17.54
CA LEU A 71 -19.15 -12.89 -16.30
C LEU A 71 -17.67 -12.58 -16.54
N THR A 72 -17.06 -13.25 -17.52
CA THR A 72 -15.66 -13.03 -17.88
C THR A 72 -15.42 -11.60 -18.37
N SER A 73 -16.29 -11.07 -19.23
CA SER A 73 -16.19 -9.68 -19.68
C SER A 73 -16.40 -8.70 -18.53
N HIS A 74 -17.40 -8.94 -17.66
CA HIS A 74 -17.66 -8.11 -16.49
C HIS A 74 -16.43 -8.01 -15.57
N VAL A 75 -15.80 -9.14 -15.20
CA VAL A 75 -14.58 -9.14 -14.38
C VAL A 75 -13.42 -8.46 -15.11
N ARG A 76 -13.27 -8.68 -16.42
CA ARG A 76 -12.21 -8.06 -17.23
C ARG A 76 -12.34 -6.54 -17.26
N ASP A 77 -13.55 -6.02 -17.41
CA ASP A 77 -13.81 -4.58 -17.45
C ASP A 77 -13.41 -3.91 -16.13
N HIS A 78 -13.84 -4.48 -15.00
CA HIS A 78 -13.42 -4.00 -13.68
C HIS A 78 -11.89 -4.04 -13.51
N PHE A 79 -11.25 -5.15 -13.88
CA PHE A 79 -9.79 -5.27 -13.75
C PHE A 79 -9.02 -4.27 -14.61
N THR A 80 -9.54 -3.98 -15.81
CA THR A 80 -8.99 -2.99 -16.72
C THR A 80 -9.15 -1.58 -16.15
N GLN A 81 -10.33 -1.28 -15.60
CA GLN A 81 -10.59 -0.04 -14.91
C GLN A 81 -9.68 0.16 -13.69
N PHE A 82 -9.46 -0.89 -12.89
CA PHE A 82 -8.54 -0.86 -11.76
C PHE A 82 -7.09 -0.61 -12.17
N ALA A 83 -6.65 -1.20 -13.28
CA ALA A 83 -5.32 -0.93 -13.82
C ALA A 83 -5.14 0.54 -14.26
N LEU A 84 -6.19 1.19 -14.76
CA LEU A 84 -6.15 2.61 -15.11
C LEU A 84 -5.99 3.50 -13.87
N ILE A 85 -6.80 3.26 -12.82
CA ILE A 85 -6.73 4.04 -11.58
C ILE A 85 -5.48 3.74 -10.74
N GLU A 86 -4.84 2.58 -10.94
CA GLU A 86 -3.63 2.16 -10.20
C GLU A 86 -2.52 3.21 -10.24
N SER A 87 -2.36 3.88 -11.39
CA SER A 87 -1.41 4.98 -11.56
C SER A 87 -1.64 6.12 -10.56
N GLY A 88 -2.90 6.47 -10.33
CA GLY A 88 -3.30 7.44 -9.32
C GLY A 88 -3.13 6.88 -7.90
N LEU A 89 -3.50 5.62 -7.67
CA LEU A 89 -3.39 4.99 -6.35
C LEU A 89 -1.95 4.96 -5.82
N ARG A 90 -0.93 4.86 -6.68
CA ARG A 90 0.49 4.97 -6.28
C ARG A 90 0.88 6.37 -5.75
N HIS A 91 0.03 7.38 -5.96
CA HIS A 91 0.21 8.76 -5.52
C HIS A 91 -1.05 9.25 -4.79
N PRO A 92 -1.26 8.82 -3.52
CA PRO A 92 -2.53 9.07 -2.80
C PRO A 92 -2.95 10.52 -2.71
N GLU A 93 -2.02 11.44 -2.47
CA GLU A 93 -2.27 12.88 -2.40
C GLU A 93 -2.90 13.39 -3.70
N SER A 94 -2.28 13.09 -4.84
CA SER A 94 -2.78 13.43 -6.17
C SER A 94 -4.13 12.77 -6.45
N PHE A 95 -4.29 11.48 -6.11
CA PHE A 95 -5.54 10.75 -6.35
C PHE A 95 -6.74 11.34 -5.57
N LEU A 96 -6.50 11.76 -4.33
CA LEU A 96 -7.54 12.33 -3.47
C LEU A 96 -7.88 13.79 -3.83
N GLN A 97 -6.97 14.52 -4.48
CA GLN A 97 -7.18 15.95 -4.79
C GLN A 97 -7.52 16.22 -6.27
N ALA A 98 -7.02 15.41 -7.21
CA ALA A 98 -7.12 15.69 -8.63
C ALA A 98 -8.56 15.69 -9.16
N CYS A 99 -8.86 16.65 -10.03
CA CYS A 99 -10.18 16.80 -10.67
C CYS A 99 -10.61 15.55 -11.44
N ALA A 100 -9.65 14.83 -12.03
CA ALA A 100 -9.88 13.62 -12.83
C ALA A 100 -10.63 12.51 -12.05
N TYR A 101 -10.50 12.47 -10.72
CA TYR A 101 -11.12 11.45 -9.87
C TYR A 101 -12.33 11.95 -9.07
N ARG A 102 -12.78 13.20 -9.28
CA ARG A 102 -13.89 13.79 -8.50
C ARG A 102 -15.24 13.12 -8.72
N GLN A 103 -15.37 12.31 -9.77
CA GLN A 103 -16.57 11.51 -10.01
C GLN A 103 -16.78 10.45 -8.91
N LEU A 104 -15.71 10.03 -8.23
CA LEU A 104 -15.78 9.14 -7.08
C LEU A 104 -15.90 9.95 -5.78
N PRO A 105 -16.82 9.57 -4.87
CA PRO A 105 -16.90 10.15 -3.54
C PRO A 105 -15.54 10.10 -2.83
N ILE A 106 -15.23 11.13 -2.04
CA ILE A 106 -13.95 11.19 -1.31
C ILE A 106 -13.79 10.00 -0.35
N THR A 107 -14.88 9.51 0.22
CA THR A 107 -14.91 8.32 1.08
C THR A 107 -14.47 7.07 0.32
N THR A 108 -15.03 6.83 -0.87
CA THR A 108 -14.64 5.74 -1.77
C THR A 108 -13.16 5.85 -2.16
N ARG A 109 -12.68 7.05 -2.51
CA ARG A 109 -11.27 7.25 -2.87
C ARG A 109 -10.33 6.95 -1.71
N LYS A 110 -10.67 7.36 -0.49
CA LYS A 110 -9.90 7.01 0.72
C LYS A 110 -9.89 5.51 0.96
N GLN A 111 -11.03 4.83 0.80
CA GLN A 111 -11.12 3.38 0.93
C GLN A 111 -10.25 2.66 -0.11
N LEU A 112 -10.24 3.11 -1.37
CA LEU A 112 -9.39 2.54 -2.42
C LEU A 112 -7.91 2.69 -2.09
N VAL A 113 -7.47 3.88 -1.66
CA VAL A 113 -6.09 4.10 -1.22
C VAL A 113 -5.75 3.19 -0.04
N GLN A 114 -6.60 3.15 1.00
CA GLN A 114 -6.38 2.31 2.18
C GLN A 114 -6.25 0.82 1.80
N LYS A 115 -7.16 0.31 0.96
CA LYS A 115 -7.12 -1.07 0.46
C LYS A 115 -5.90 -1.31 -0.43
N TYR A 116 -5.53 -0.33 -1.26
CA TYR A 116 -4.36 -0.43 -2.12
C TYR A 116 -3.04 -0.46 -1.33
N TYR A 117 -2.96 0.24 -0.20
CA TYR A 117 -1.83 0.23 0.72
C TYR A 117 -1.96 -0.79 1.85
N SER A 118 -2.99 -1.64 1.84
CA SER A 118 -3.10 -2.70 2.85
C SER A 118 -1.96 -3.71 2.68
N ILE A 119 -1.37 -4.12 3.80
CA ILE A 119 -0.27 -5.08 3.82
C ILE A 119 -0.65 -6.26 4.71
N ASP A 120 -0.20 -7.45 4.31
CA ASP A 120 -0.28 -8.67 5.08
C ASP A 120 0.83 -8.75 6.14
N GLU A 121 0.45 -9.13 7.36
CA GLU A 121 1.35 -9.18 8.50
C GLU A 121 2.43 -10.25 8.36
N HIS A 122 2.12 -11.41 7.76
CA HIS A 122 3.09 -12.49 7.54
C HIS A 122 4.13 -12.05 6.51
N LEU A 123 3.70 -11.36 5.46
CA LEU A 123 4.63 -10.76 4.50
C LEU A 123 5.55 -9.75 5.17
N LEU A 124 5.02 -8.84 5.99
CA LEU A 124 5.86 -7.87 6.71
C LEU A 124 6.81 -8.56 7.66
N ARG A 125 6.37 -9.57 8.41
CA ARG A 125 7.23 -10.33 9.33
C ARG A 125 8.44 -10.95 8.61
N GLU A 126 8.25 -11.42 7.38
CA GLU A 126 9.31 -11.98 6.53
C GLU A 126 10.23 -10.91 5.91
N LEU A 127 9.67 -9.75 5.54
CA LEU A 127 10.41 -8.65 4.92
C LEU A 127 11.22 -7.85 5.93
N VAL A 128 10.70 -7.68 7.16
CA VAL A 128 11.37 -6.95 8.23
C VAL A 128 12.67 -7.69 8.58
N GLY A 129 13.79 -6.94 8.61
CA GLY A 129 15.15 -7.49 8.79
C GLY A 129 15.87 -7.87 7.49
N ARG A 130 15.18 -7.91 6.34
CA ARG A 130 15.83 -8.00 5.01
C ARG A 130 16.04 -6.60 4.43
N LYS A 131 17.20 -6.35 3.83
CA LYS A 131 17.40 -5.12 3.05
C LYS A 131 16.41 -5.10 1.87
N LEU A 132 15.65 -4.02 1.73
CA LEU A 132 14.78 -3.80 0.57
C LEU A 132 15.66 -3.58 -0.67
N SER A 133 15.84 -4.63 -1.46
CA SER A 133 16.81 -4.64 -2.56
C SER A 133 16.25 -5.30 -3.80
N ALA A 134 16.94 -5.13 -4.93
CA ALA A 134 16.63 -5.84 -6.16
C ALA A 134 16.70 -7.37 -5.99
N LYS A 135 17.52 -7.86 -5.05
CA LYS A 135 17.56 -9.28 -4.69
C LYS A 135 16.25 -9.72 -4.04
N THR A 136 15.83 -9.03 -2.98
CA THR A 136 14.55 -9.29 -2.30
C THR A 136 13.38 -9.24 -3.27
N ARG A 137 13.40 -8.32 -4.24
CA ARG A 137 12.37 -8.23 -5.29
C ARG A 137 12.30 -9.49 -6.17
N ARG A 138 13.44 -10.13 -6.48
CA ARG A 138 13.49 -11.38 -7.26
C ARG A 138 12.99 -12.57 -6.45
N ASP A 139 13.28 -12.58 -5.16
CA ASP A 139 12.90 -13.64 -4.23
C ASP A 139 11.42 -13.54 -3.79
N LEU A 140 10.67 -12.52 -4.23
CA LEU A 140 9.27 -12.31 -3.86
C LEU A 140 8.35 -13.47 -4.23
N SER A 141 8.66 -14.25 -5.27
CA SER A 141 7.85 -15.43 -5.62
C SER A 141 7.92 -16.51 -4.53
N GLU A 142 9.11 -16.76 -3.99
CA GLU A 142 9.33 -17.73 -2.91
C GLU A 142 8.75 -17.22 -1.59
N ILE A 143 8.91 -15.92 -1.31
CA ILE A 143 8.30 -15.29 -0.12
C ILE A 143 6.77 -15.38 -0.20
N ALA A 144 6.20 -15.12 -1.38
CA ALA A 144 4.76 -15.21 -1.60
C ALA A 144 4.23 -16.63 -1.32
N GLU A 145 4.95 -17.66 -1.77
CA GLU A 145 4.61 -19.05 -1.48
C GLU A 145 4.64 -19.36 0.03
N ARG A 146 5.69 -18.92 0.74
CA ARG A 146 5.77 -19.09 2.21
C ARG A 146 4.65 -18.42 2.98
N CYS A 147 4.18 -17.26 2.50
CA CYS A 147 3.10 -16.50 3.13
C CYS A 147 1.70 -16.90 2.64
N ASP A 148 1.58 -17.90 1.75
CA ASP A 148 0.33 -18.27 1.07
C ASP A 148 -0.36 -17.08 0.36
N LEU A 149 0.46 -16.26 -0.31
CA LEU A 149 0.03 -15.07 -1.03
C LEU A 149 0.29 -15.22 -2.53
N ARG A 150 -0.50 -14.52 -3.33
CA ARG A 150 -0.24 -14.43 -4.77
C ARG A 150 0.88 -13.44 -5.03
N VAL A 151 1.80 -13.80 -5.93
CA VAL A 151 2.98 -13.00 -6.28
C VAL A 151 2.65 -11.56 -6.69
N ARG A 152 1.52 -11.35 -7.39
CA ARG A 152 1.07 -10.01 -7.79
C ARG A 152 0.75 -9.13 -6.57
N SER A 153 0.08 -9.67 -5.56
CA SER A 153 -0.22 -8.97 -4.31
C SER A 153 1.05 -8.66 -3.53
N CYS A 154 1.97 -9.63 -3.40
CA CYS A 154 3.25 -9.42 -2.72
C CYS A 154 4.09 -8.32 -3.39
N LYS A 155 4.14 -8.29 -4.73
CA LYS A 155 4.84 -7.25 -5.48
C LYS A 155 4.26 -5.85 -5.20
N ARG A 156 2.93 -5.70 -5.24
CA ARG A 156 2.24 -4.45 -4.89
C ARG A 156 2.60 -3.99 -3.47
N GLN A 157 2.50 -4.88 -2.49
CA GLN A 157 2.78 -4.58 -1.09
C GLN A 157 4.25 -4.17 -0.87
N PHE A 158 5.18 -4.90 -1.49
CA PHE A 158 6.61 -4.56 -1.47
C PHE A 158 6.89 -3.19 -2.13
N ASP A 159 6.25 -2.90 -3.26
CA ASP A 159 6.41 -1.64 -3.97
C ASP A 159 5.86 -0.46 -3.17
N ASN A 160 4.72 -0.64 -2.50
CA ASN A 160 4.16 0.35 -1.59
C ASN A 160 5.10 0.61 -0.40
N LEU A 161 5.66 -0.45 0.20
CA LEU A 161 6.63 -0.31 1.29
C LEU A 161 7.88 0.45 0.84
N LEU A 162 8.43 0.12 -0.33
CA LEU A 162 9.59 0.82 -0.87
C LEU A 162 9.28 2.29 -1.18
N CYS A 163 8.08 2.57 -1.69
CA CYS A 163 7.61 3.92 -1.95
C CYS A 163 7.52 4.74 -0.65
N VAL A 164 6.90 4.18 0.39
CA VAL A 164 6.81 4.82 1.71
C VAL A 164 8.19 5.08 2.29
N ALA A 165 9.05 4.05 2.35
CA ALA A 165 10.40 4.17 2.90
C ALA A 165 11.20 5.30 2.25
N ARG A 166 11.23 5.34 0.91
CA ARG A 166 11.93 6.38 0.15
C ARG A 166 11.32 7.76 0.33
N ARG A 167 9.98 7.85 0.40
CA ARG A 167 9.31 9.14 0.54
C ARG A 167 9.56 9.77 1.91
N THR A 168 9.83 8.96 2.93
CA THR A 168 10.05 9.40 4.31
C THR A 168 11.51 9.49 4.73
N GLU A 169 12.45 8.98 3.92
CA GLU A 169 13.87 8.87 4.27
C GLU A 169 14.50 10.23 4.66
N ASP A 170 14.18 11.28 3.90
CA ASP A 170 14.76 12.62 4.07
C ASP A 170 13.83 13.62 4.78
N LEU A 171 12.67 13.17 5.29
CA LEU A 171 11.69 14.07 5.88
C LEU A 171 11.95 14.25 7.37
N PRO A 172 12.09 15.49 7.87
CA PRO A 172 12.21 15.74 9.30
C PRO A 172 10.87 15.47 10.00
N GLY A 173 10.92 15.24 11.31
CA GLY A 173 9.71 15.06 12.12
C GLY A 173 9.35 13.59 12.36
N ARG A 174 8.19 13.38 12.99
CA ARG A 174 7.73 12.04 13.37
C ARG A 174 7.33 11.24 12.14
N LEU A 175 7.90 10.05 11.99
CA LEU A 175 7.70 9.18 10.83
C LEU A 175 6.22 8.89 10.55
N VAL A 176 5.42 8.61 11.59
CA VAL A 176 3.98 8.36 11.47
C VAL A 176 3.25 9.58 10.88
N ASP A 177 3.60 10.79 11.32
CA ASP A 177 2.97 12.03 10.87
C ASP A 177 3.35 12.34 9.40
N ASN A 178 4.59 12.06 9.01
CA ASN A 178 5.07 12.19 7.63
C ASN A 178 4.31 11.24 6.69
N ILE A 179 4.13 9.97 7.09
CA ILE A 179 3.38 8.98 6.31
C ILE A 179 1.91 9.41 6.19
N LYS A 180 1.30 9.82 7.31
CA LYS A 180 -0.10 10.28 7.35
C LYS A 180 -0.34 11.45 6.41
N THR A 181 0.57 12.42 6.38
CA THR A 181 0.46 13.62 5.55
C THR A 181 0.60 13.30 4.06
N HIS A 182 1.55 12.46 3.67
CA HIS A 182 1.83 12.19 2.25
C HIS A 182 0.96 11.08 1.63
N PHE A 183 0.56 10.09 2.42
CA PHE A 183 -0.19 8.93 1.91
C PHE A 183 -1.67 8.94 2.33
N LEU A 184 -2.06 9.81 3.27
CA LEU A 184 -3.45 10.00 3.70
C LEU A 184 -4.12 8.68 4.17
N LEU A 185 -3.32 7.83 4.81
CA LEU A 185 -3.70 6.52 5.34
C LEU A 185 -4.30 6.64 6.76
N PRO A 186 -5.06 5.64 7.22
CA PRO A 186 -5.49 5.58 8.62
C PRO A 186 -4.31 5.35 9.57
N ASP A 187 -4.45 5.81 10.82
CA ASP A 187 -3.36 5.86 11.81
C ASP A 187 -2.68 4.51 12.03
N TRP A 188 -3.46 3.43 12.22
CA TRP A 188 -2.93 2.09 12.42
C TRP A 188 -2.03 1.62 11.25
N LEU A 189 -2.38 1.99 10.01
CA LEU A 189 -1.60 1.60 8.83
C LEU A 189 -0.33 2.45 8.73
N CYS A 190 -0.41 3.75 9.06
CA CYS A 190 0.76 4.61 9.21
C CYS A 190 1.74 4.07 10.25
N GLU A 191 1.25 3.58 11.39
CA GLU A 191 2.06 2.96 12.45
C GLU A 191 2.76 1.69 11.96
N CYS A 192 2.05 0.80 11.26
CA CYS A 192 2.65 -0.40 10.67
C CYS A 192 3.80 -0.05 9.70
N TYR A 193 3.56 0.89 8.77
CA TYR A 193 4.60 1.34 7.84
C TYR A 193 5.78 2.00 8.56
N ALA A 194 5.50 2.87 9.54
CA ALA A 194 6.53 3.55 10.32
C ALA A 194 7.40 2.53 11.06
N ALA A 195 6.80 1.53 11.71
CA ALA A 195 7.54 0.48 12.40
C ALA A 195 8.48 -0.26 11.45
N VAL A 196 8.00 -0.69 10.28
CA VAL A 196 8.83 -1.41 9.30
C VAL A 196 9.99 -0.54 8.83
N VAL A 197 9.72 0.70 8.44
CA VAL A 197 10.75 1.64 7.99
C VAL A 197 11.78 1.88 9.08
N PHE A 198 11.34 2.15 10.32
CA PHE A 198 12.22 2.37 11.47
C PHE A 198 13.14 1.18 11.74
N ILE A 199 12.58 -0.04 11.75
CA ILE A 199 13.33 -1.28 12.00
C ILE A 199 14.39 -1.51 10.90
N LEU A 200 14.03 -1.23 9.63
CA LEU A 200 14.93 -1.37 8.49
C LEU A 200 16.05 -0.33 8.49
N THR A 201 15.73 0.94 8.76
CA THR A 201 16.70 2.05 8.83
C THR A 201 17.74 1.80 9.91
N ASN A 202 17.29 1.39 11.11
CA ASN A 202 18.16 1.09 12.25
C ASN A 202 18.77 -0.33 12.22
N ARG A 203 18.52 -1.11 11.17
CA ARG A 203 19.10 -2.45 10.91
C ARG A 203 18.94 -3.45 12.06
N PHE A 204 17.78 -3.47 12.69
CA PHE A 204 17.48 -4.48 13.71
C PHE A 204 17.44 -5.90 13.11
N ASP A 205 18.10 -6.83 13.79
CA ASP A 205 18.08 -8.26 13.42
C ASP A 205 16.91 -8.98 14.10
N VAL A 206 15.78 -9.04 13.39
CA VAL A 206 14.54 -9.69 13.84
C VAL A 206 14.34 -11.12 13.28
N GLN A 207 15.34 -11.64 12.56
CA GLN A 207 15.24 -12.94 11.86
C GLN A 207 15.91 -14.09 12.61
N LYS A 208 16.49 -13.81 13.78
CA LYS A 208 17.03 -14.84 14.65
C LYS A 208 15.96 -15.84 15.05
N ARG A 209 16.32 -17.13 15.08
CA ARG A 209 15.43 -18.22 15.51
C ARG A 209 14.85 -18.00 16.91
N SER A 210 15.62 -17.34 17.79
CA SER A 210 15.16 -16.96 19.14
C SER A 210 14.01 -15.95 19.13
N LEU A 211 13.75 -15.27 18.01
CA LEU A 211 12.67 -14.29 17.84
C LEU A 211 11.55 -14.80 16.93
N ALA A 212 11.56 -16.10 16.59
CA ALA A 212 10.56 -16.70 15.69
C ALA A 212 9.14 -16.68 16.28
N TYR A 213 9.01 -16.61 17.61
CA TYR A 213 7.71 -16.51 18.29
C TYR A 213 7.10 -15.10 18.26
N ILE A 214 7.90 -14.08 17.90
CA ILE A 214 7.47 -12.68 17.91
C ILE A 214 6.65 -12.41 16.65
N THR A 215 5.43 -11.92 16.85
CA THR A 215 4.51 -11.56 15.76
C THR A 215 4.89 -10.21 15.14
N PHE A 216 4.29 -9.88 14.00
CA PHE A 216 4.48 -8.54 13.44
C PHE A 216 3.89 -7.46 14.36
N GLY A 217 2.74 -7.70 14.99
CA GLY A 217 2.14 -6.78 15.95
C GLY A 217 3.07 -6.45 17.13
N ASP A 218 3.78 -7.45 17.66
CA ASP A 218 4.78 -7.25 18.72
C ASP A 218 5.93 -6.34 18.26
N LEU A 219 6.37 -6.50 17.00
CA LEU A 219 7.41 -5.65 16.41
C LEU A 219 6.92 -4.21 16.21
N VAL A 220 5.67 -4.02 15.77
CA VAL A 220 5.05 -2.70 15.65
C VAL A 220 4.99 -2.00 17.00
N TYR A 221 4.51 -2.71 18.03
CA TYR A 221 4.45 -2.18 19.39
C TYR A 221 5.83 -1.78 19.90
N CYS A 222 6.82 -2.68 19.79
CA CYS A 222 8.19 -2.41 20.20
C CYS A 222 8.77 -1.19 19.46
N ALA A 223 8.65 -1.14 18.14
CA ALA A 223 9.14 -0.02 17.34
C ALA A 223 8.44 1.30 17.72
N GLY A 224 7.14 1.27 18.00
CA GLY A 224 6.38 2.42 18.49
C GLY A 224 6.95 2.96 19.81
N GLN A 225 7.22 2.08 20.78
CA GLN A 225 7.83 2.47 22.06
C GLN A 225 9.23 3.07 21.85
N LEU A 226 10.08 2.42 21.05
CA LEU A 226 11.42 2.90 20.71
C LEU A 226 11.39 4.28 20.05
N MET A 227 10.52 4.47 19.05
CA MET A 227 10.35 5.75 18.38
C MET A 227 9.88 6.84 19.34
N SER A 228 8.95 6.52 20.26
CA SER A 228 8.39 7.52 21.17
C SER A 228 9.34 7.94 22.31
N GLN A 229 10.21 7.04 22.77
CA GLN A 229 11.01 7.25 23.98
C GLN A 229 12.50 7.44 23.69
N TRP A 230 13.04 6.80 22.65
CA TRP A 230 14.49 6.61 22.46
C TRP A 230 14.99 7.13 21.11
N THR A 231 14.26 8.03 20.46
CA THR A 231 14.73 8.75 19.26
C THR A 231 14.99 10.22 19.59
N THR A 232 15.98 10.79 18.91
CA THR A 232 16.50 12.16 19.13
C THR A 232 15.52 13.27 18.72
N LEU A 233 14.41 12.91 18.05
CA LEU A 233 13.37 13.81 17.57
C LEU A 233 12.79 14.76 18.63
N VAL A 234 12.92 14.42 19.92
CA VAL A 234 12.34 15.19 21.02
C VAL A 234 13.30 16.23 21.60
N ARG A 235 14.62 16.20 21.32
CA ARG A 235 15.59 16.92 22.16
C ARG A 235 16.44 18.01 21.51
N ASP A 236 16.71 17.99 20.20
CA ASP A 236 17.62 18.98 19.60
C ASP A 236 17.01 19.79 18.45
N THR A 237 16.12 20.73 18.79
CA THR A 237 15.85 21.89 17.93
C THR A 237 17.01 22.89 18.01
N ARG A 238 18.18 22.53 17.49
CA ARG A 238 19.25 23.47 17.11
C ARG A 238 20.03 22.95 15.90
N GLY A 239 19.47 23.16 14.71
CA GLY A 239 20.29 23.53 13.54
C GLY A 239 20.38 22.55 12.38
N ASP A 240 20.23 21.23 12.57
CA ASP A 240 20.42 20.30 11.46
C ASP A 240 19.10 19.80 10.86
N ALA A 241 18.84 20.22 9.62
CA ALA A 241 17.71 19.83 8.79
C ALA A 241 17.75 18.35 8.33
N SER A 242 18.61 17.54 8.94
CA SER A 242 18.85 16.12 8.64
C SER A 242 18.45 15.21 9.81
N ALA A 243 17.51 15.64 10.66
CA ALA A 243 17.03 14.84 11.79
C ALA A 243 16.20 13.64 11.28
N THR A 244 16.91 12.58 10.90
CA THR A 244 16.40 11.23 10.66
C THR A 244 15.86 10.65 11.96
N VAL A 245 14.89 9.74 11.87
CA VAL A 245 14.36 9.00 13.03
C VAL A 245 15.39 7.94 13.44
N ASP A 246 16.54 8.40 13.92
CA ASP A 246 17.61 7.54 14.38
C ASP A 246 17.53 7.36 15.90
N LEU A 247 17.91 6.16 16.33
CA LEU A 247 18.08 5.87 17.75
C LEU A 247 19.13 6.82 18.34
N ASP A 248 18.88 7.30 19.55
CA ASP A 248 19.85 8.06 20.31
C ASP A 248 20.98 7.15 20.82
N LEU A 249 21.93 6.84 19.93
CA LEU A 249 23.07 5.97 20.22
C LEU A 249 23.97 6.56 21.31
N GLN A 250 23.98 7.88 21.46
CA GLN A 250 24.70 8.56 22.55
C GLN A 250 24.06 8.24 23.89
N PHE A 251 22.72 8.33 24.00
CA PHE A 251 22.01 7.91 25.20
C PHE A 251 22.31 6.45 25.58
N PHE A 252 22.35 5.53 24.62
CA PHE A 252 22.69 4.13 24.92
C PHE A 252 24.15 3.96 25.37
N HIS A 253 25.07 4.73 24.79
CA HIS A 253 26.45 4.76 25.23
C HIS A 253 26.55 5.25 26.69
N ASP A 254 25.93 6.39 26.99
CA ASP A 254 25.91 6.98 28.34
C ASP A 254 25.27 6.01 29.35
N LEU A 255 24.17 5.36 28.97
CA LEU A 255 23.50 4.38 29.82
C LEU A 255 24.39 3.16 30.12
N ARG A 256 25.21 2.73 29.16
CA ARG A 256 26.19 1.65 29.36
C ARG A 256 27.31 2.08 30.31
N GLU A 257 27.73 3.34 30.29
CA GLU A 257 28.72 3.87 31.25
C GLU A 257 28.15 4.03 32.66
N ILE A 258 26.85 4.35 32.76
CA ILE A 258 26.14 4.53 34.05
C ILE A 258 25.77 3.18 34.68
N LYS A 259 25.52 2.13 33.89
CA LYS A 259 25.10 0.81 34.40
C LYS A 259 26.08 0.21 35.44
N PRO A 260 27.41 0.23 35.25
CA PRO A 260 28.38 -0.17 36.27
C PRO A 260 28.31 0.65 37.56
N LEU A 261 27.89 1.93 37.50
CA LEU A 261 27.73 2.79 38.67
C LEU A 261 26.50 2.40 39.50
N ALA A 262 25.44 1.94 38.84
CA ALA A 262 24.25 1.40 39.51
C ALA A 262 24.48 0.00 40.12
N GLU A 263 25.34 -0.81 39.50
CA GLU A 263 25.67 -2.17 39.98
C GLU A 263 26.71 -2.18 41.12
N LYS A 264 27.50 -1.10 41.27
CA LYS A 264 28.36 -0.92 42.45
C LYS A 264 27.51 -0.51 43.66
N LYS A 265 27.16 -1.53 44.45
CA LYS A 265 26.46 -1.44 45.76
C LYS A 265 26.97 -0.30 46.66
N ASP A 266 28.27 -0.01 46.60
CA ASP A 266 28.95 1.03 47.38
C ASP A 266 28.46 2.47 47.12
N TYR A 267 27.88 2.76 45.95
CA TYR A 267 27.32 4.09 45.65
C TYR A 267 25.87 4.25 46.13
N LEU A 268 25.08 3.18 46.12
CA LEU A 268 23.70 3.18 46.62
C LEU A 268 23.64 3.31 48.15
N ASP A 269 24.62 2.76 48.86
CA ASP A 269 24.67 2.83 50.33
C ASP A 269 25.18 4.19 50.85
N LYS A 270 25.85 5.01 50.03
CA LYS A 270 26.26 6.38 50.40
C LYS A 270 25.12 7.41 50.39
N HIS A 271 23.99 7.10 49.73
CA HIS A 271 22.82 7.96 49.64
C HIS A 271 21.67 7.54 50.55
N LYS A 272 21.92 6.61 51.50
CA LYS A 272 20.95 6.17 52.53
C LYS A 272 21.11 6.89 53.88
N THR A 273 21.86 7.99 53.92
CA THR A 273 21.94 8.89 55.09
C THR A 273 21.05 10.10 54.88
#